data_AF-A0A535XF89-F1
#
_entry.id   AF-A0A535XF89-F1
#
_cell.length_a   1.000
_cell.length_b   1.000
_cell.length_c   1.000
_cell.angle_alpha   90.00
_cell.angle_beta   90.00
_cell.angle_gamma   90.00
#
_symmetry.space_group_name_H-M   'P 1'
#
loop_
_entity.id
_entity.type
_entity.pdbx_description
1 polymer ?
#
loop_
_entity_poly.entity_id
_entity_poly.type
_entity_poly.pdbx_seq_one_letter_code
_entity_poly.pdbx_strand_id
1 'polypeptide(L)'
;MAIATLPIVLAVVLTELAVGGALVQWYVDRGGRAPSGFLKLVGFVDVGAIAAALALVPTFPHGDLADRAGIDTGPLSAFGQILVVVAVLAIIQLVAAFLPSRGFRIASGVLASSVGAIALGVIALARPITNPSDLVATGLAIVALPLGAIALGGLDGAMLLGHWYLVTPKLSPGPLRQAALLVVSGVALQILLLTVILVRGDLTGTWETALAVAL
;
A
#
# COMPACT_ATOMS: atom_id res chain seq x y z
N MET A 1 9.61 -21.29 -9.04
CA MET A 1 8.52 -20.33 -9.36
C MET A 1 8.55 -19.07 -8.51
N ALA A 2 8.96 -19.11 -7.23
CA ALA A 2 9.03 -17.95 -6.33
C ALA A 2 9.86 -16.74 -6.85
N ILE A 3 10.91 -16.98 -7.64
CA ILE A 3 11.74 -15.89 -8.22
C ILE A 3 10.94 -15.06 -9.23
N ALA A 4 9.99 -15.67 -9.97
CA ALA A 4 9.24 -14.97 -11.03
C ALA A 4 8.22 -13.97 -10.49
N THR A 5 7.74 -14.15 -9.26
CA THR A 5 6.75 -13.26 -8.63
C THR A 5 7.37 -12.20 -7.74
N LEU A 6 8.68 -12.29 -7.45
CA LEU A 6 9.39 -11.37 -6.57
C LEU A 6 9.27 -9.90 -7.01
N PRO A 7 9.38 -9.55 -8.30
CA PRO A 7 9.18 -8.16 -8.73
C PRO A 7 7.77 -7.64 -8.46
N ILE A 8 6.75 -8.51 -8.59
CA ILE A 8 5.36 -8.15 -8.28
C ILE A 8 5.22 -7.87 -6.78
N VAL A 9 5.71 -8.78 -5.93
CA VAL A 9 5.63 -8.62 -4.47
C VAL A 9 6.32 -7.34 -4.02
N LEU A 10 7.53 -7.07 -4.54
CA LEU A 10 8.25 -5.84 -4.20
C LEU A 10 7.50 -4.60 -4.69
N ALA A 11 6.95 -4.61 -5.90
CA ALA A 11 6.14 -3.50 -6.40
C ALA A 11 4.88 -3.27 -5.56
N VAL A 12 4.22 -4.33 -5.09
CA VAL A 12 3.06 -4.24 -4.17
C VAL A 12 3.47 -3.60 -2.86
N VAL A 13 4.53 -4.07 -2.19
CA VAL A 13 4.99 -3.52 -0.90
C VAL A 13 5.40 -2.05 -1.03
N LEU A 14 6.09 -1.68 -2.10
CA LEU A 14 6.45 -0.29 -2.38
C LEU A 14 5.21 0.58 -2.65
N THR A 15 4.20 0.02 -3.31
CA THR A 15 2.91 0.70 -3.50
C THR A 15 2.17 0.86 -2.17
N GLU A 16 2.12 -0.18 -1.32
CA GLU A 16 1.54 -0.11 0.02
C GLU A 16 2.19 0.98 0.87
N LEU A 17 3.53 1.10 0.81
CA LEU A 17 4.26 2.16 1.50
C LEU A 17 3.82 3.54 1.02
N ALA A 18 3.84 3.81 -0.29
CA ALA A 18 3.48 5.10 -0.86
C ALA A 18 2.00 5.48 -0.62
N VAL A 19 1.10 4.52 -0.77
CA VAL A 19 -0.35 4.71 -0.60
C VAL A 19 -0.70 4.91 0.88
N GLY A 20 -0.04 4.16 1.76
CA GLY A 20 -0.15 4.32 3.19
C GLY A 20 0.42 5.64 3.70
N GLY A 21 1.58 6.07 3.17
CA GLY A 21 2.17 7.37 3.49
C GLY A 21 1.26 8.53 3.08
N ALA A 22 0.68 8.46 1.87
CA ALA A 22 -0.31 9.41 1.40
C ALA A 22 -1.54 9.49 2.33
N LEU A 23 -2.04 8.33 2.80
CA LEU A 23 -3.13 8.25 3.76
C LEU A 23 -2.76 8.89 5.11
N VAL A 24 -1.57 8.60 5.63
CA VAL A 24 -1.09 9.17 6.90
C VAL A 24 -0.96 10.68 6.80
N GLN A 25 -0.40 11.21 5.71
CA GLN A 25 -0.28 12.65 5.50
C GLN A 25 -1.65 13.32 5.53
N TRP A 26 -2.63 12.79 4.81
CA TRP A 26 -4.00 13.29 4.85
C TRP A 26 -4.59 13.22 6.27
N TYR A 27 -4.46 12.07 6.92
CA TYR A 27 -5.08 11.81 8.21
C TYR A 27 -4.51 12.67 9.34
N VAL A 28 -3.22 12.98 9.27
CA VAL A 28 -2.50 13.80 10.26
C VAL A 28 -2.61 15.29 9.95
N ASP A 29 -2.55 15.70 8.68
CA ASP A 29 -2.68 17.13 8.28
C ASP A 29 -4.12 17.66 8.40
N ARG A 30 -5.14 16.78 8.49
CA ARG A 30 -6.53 17.19 8.81
C ARG A 30 -6.69 17.85 10.19
N GLY A 31 -5.69 17.73 11.06
CA GLY A 31 -5.61 18.48 12.32
C GLY A 31 -4.94 19.84 12.22
N GLY A 32 -4.20 20.13 11.13
CA GLY A 32 -3.47 21.39 10.92
C GLY A 32 -2.28 21.59 11.87
N ARG A 33 -1.87 20.53 12.57
CA ARG A 33 -0.79 20.53 13.56
C ARG A 33 0.42 19.70 13.13
N ALA A 34 0.37 19.14 11.92
CA ALA A 34 1.44 18.32 11.37
C ALA A 34 2.66 19.20 11.06
N PRO A 35 3.90 18.80 11.44
CA PRO A 35 5.09 19.52 11.04
C PRO A 35 5.23 19.54 9.51
N SER A 36 5.52 20.70 8.91
CA SER A 36 5.66 20.82 7.45
C SER A 36 6.85 20.02 6.90
N GLY A 37 7.93 19.92 7.67
CA GLY A 37 9.09 19.08 7.33
C GLY A 37 8.74 17.59 7.26
N PHE A 38 7.89 17.12 8.17
CA PHE A 38 7.37 15.74 8.15
C PHE A 38 6.56 15.48 6.88
N LEU A 39 5.63 16.37 6.53
CA LEU A 39 4.83 16.23 5.30
C LEU A 39 5.73 16.17 4.06
N LYS A 40 6.74 17.03 3.96
CA LYS A 40 7.68 17.01 2.83
C LYS A 40 8.47 15.70 2.76
N LEU A 41 9.01 15.23 3.89
CA LEU A 41 9.78 13.98 3.90
C LEU A 41 8.93 12.78 3.49
N VAL A 42 7.74 12.63 4.08
CA VAL A 42 6.83 11.52 3.71
C VAL A 42 6.51 11.58 2.21
N GLY A 43 6.24 12.76 1.66
CA GLY A 43 5.98 12.90 0.22
C GLY A 43 7.18 12.49 -0.65
N PHE A 44 8.41 12.74 -0.20
CA PHE A 44 9.61 12.26 -0.90
C PHE A 44 9.75 10.73 -0.82
N VAL A 45 9.47 10.14 0.34
CA VAL A 45 9.47 8.68 0.52
C VAL A 45 8.40 8.04 -0.38
N ASP A 46 7.19 8.58 -0.41
CA ASP A 46 6.09 8.08 -1.22
C ASP A 46 6.41 8.13 -2.72
N VAL A 47 6.97 9.24 -3.20
CA VAL A 47 7.42 9.38 -4.60
C VAL A 47 8.54 8.40 -4.92
N GLY A 48 9.52 8.23 -4.02
CA GLY A 48 10.61 7.27 -4.19
C GLY A 48 10.11 5.83 -4.26
N ALA A 49 9.19 5.46 -3.37
CA ALA A 49 8.61 4.13 -3.30
C ALA A 49 7.78 3.82 -4.55
N ILE A 50 6.89 4.72 -4.98
CA ILE A 50 6.06 4.48 -6.18
C ILE A 50 6.88 4.51 -7.47
N ALA A 51 7.93 5.34 -7.55
CA ALA A 51 8.84 5.35 -8.69
C ALA A 51 9.62 4.03 -8.78
N ALA A 52 10.08 3.49 -7.65
CA ALA A 52 10.71 2.18 -7.59
C ALA A 52 9.72 1.05 -7.96
N ALA A 53 8.46 1.12 -7.52
CA ALA A 53 7.42 0.18 -7.93
C ALA A 53 7.19 0.20 -9.45
N LEU A 54 7.11 1.41 -10.03
CA LEU A 54 6.93 1.60 -11.47
C LEU A 54 8.13 1.09 -12.27
N ALA A 55 9.36 1.27 -11.76
CA ALA A 55 10.58 0.76 -12.38
C ALA A 55 10.64 -0.78 -12.45
N LEU A 56 9.86 -1.49 -11.62
CA LEU A 56 9.75 -2.94 -11.63
C LEU A 56 8.76 -3.47 -12.67
N VAL A 57 7.84 -2.64 -13.19
CA VAL A 57 6.81 -3.08 -14.15
C VAL A 57 7.38 -3.80 -15.39
N PRO A 58 8.48 -3.33 -16.02
CA PRO A 58 9.08 -4.04 -17.15
C PRO A 58 9.61 -5.44 -16.81
N THR A 59 9.82 -5.74 -15.53
CA THR A 59 10.35 -7.03 -15.03
C THR A 59 9.25 -8.00 -14.62
N PHE A 60 7.97 -7.62 -14.74
CA PHE A 60 6.86 -8.51 -14.45
C PHE A 60 6.87 -9.73 -15.40
N PRO A 61 6.37 -10.89 -14.96
CA PRO A 61 6.27 -12.06 -15.81
C PRO A 61 5.28 -11.83 -16.96
N HIS A 62 5.65 -12.27 -18.16
CA HIS A 62 4.83 -12.20 -19.37
C HIS A 62 4.90 -13.53 -20.14
N GLY A 63 3.91 -13.80 -21.00
CA GLY A 63 3.84 -15.01 -21.83
C GLY A 63 3.91 -16.31 -21.02
N ASP A 64 4.65 -17.30 -21.51
CA ASP A 64 4.84 -18.62 -20.89
C ASP A 64 5.20 -18.57 -19.39
N LEU A 65 5.92 -17.54 -18.94
CA LEU A 65 6.28 -17.41 -17.53
C LEU A 65 5.08 -17.02 -16.66
N ALA A 66 4.19 -16.16 -17.15
CA ALA A 66 2.96 -15.78 -16.46
C ALA A 66 1.98 -16.97 -16.42
N ASP A 67 1.85 -17.69 -17.55
CA ASP A 67 0.99 -18.87 -17.65
C ASP A 67 1.42 -19.98 -16.70
N ARG A 68 2.72 -20.28 -16.65
CA ARG A 68 3.28 -21.27 -15.69
C ARG A 68 3.08 -20.86 -14.24
N ALA A 69 3.08 -19.56 -13.95
CA ALA A 69 2.83 -19.03 -12.61
C ALA A 69 1.32 -18.91 -12.28
N GLY A 70 0.44 -19.16 -13.24
CA GLY A 70 -1.01 -19.01 -13.09
C GLY A 70 -1.45 -17.57 -12.86
N ILE A 71 -0.70 -16.58 -13.34
CA ILE A 71 -0.96 -15.15 -13.10
C ILE A 71 -1.86 -14.61 -14.19
N ASP A 72 -2.94 -13.93 -13.80
CA ASP A 72 -3.78 -13.21 -14.75
C ASP A 72 -3.09 -11.92 -15.21
N THR A 73 -2.72 -11.89 -16.49
CA THR A 73 -2.01 -10.76 -17.11
C THR A 73 -2.89 -9.53 -17.29
N GLY A 74 -4.22 -9.68 -17.30
CA GLY A 74 -5.18 -8.57 -17.41
C GLY A 74 -5.04 -7.59 -16.23
N PRO A 75 -5.36 -8.01 -14.99
CA PRO A 75 -5.18 -7.19 -13.80
C PRO A 75 -3.72 -6.77 -13.56
N LEU A 76 -2.74 -7.63 -13.90
CA LEU A 76 -1.33 -7.29 -13.77
C LEU A 76 -0.94 -6.10 -14.67
N SER A 77 -1.39 -6.08 -15.92
CA SER A 77 -1.14 -4.97 -16.85
C SER A 77 -1.87 -3.70 -16.42
N ALA A 78 -3.11 -3.83 -15.95
CA ALA A 78 -3.90 -2.72 -15.42
C ALA A 78 -3.23 -2.11 -14.18
N PHE A 79 -2.67 -2.93 -13.28
CA PHE A 79 -1.89 -2.46 -12.14
C PHE A 79 -0.72 -1.57 -12.60
N GLY A 80 0.08 -2.03 -13.57
CA GLY A 80 1.19 -1.25 -14.12
C GLY A 80 0.76 0.12 -14.69
N GLN A 81 -0.39 0.19 -15.35
CA GLN A 81 -0.96 1.45 -15.86
C GLN A 81 -1.43 2.36 -14.73
N ILE A 82 -2.10 1.80 -13.71
CA ILE A 82 -2.58 2.57 -12.55
C ILE A 82 -1.39 3.11 -11.75
N LEU A 83 -0.26 2.40 -11.65
CA LEU A 83 0.94 2.89 -10.98
C LEU A 83 1.45 4.21 -11.57
N VAL A 84 1.30 4.43 -12.88
CA VAL A 84 1.63 5.73 -13.51
C VAL A 84 0.75 6.84 -12.94
N VAL A 85 -0.54 6.58 -12.79
CA VAL A 85 -1.49 7.54 -12.21
C VAL A 85 -1.17 7.79 -10.73
N VAL A 86 -0.87 6.74 -9.96
CA VAL A 86 -0.47 6.87 -8.55
C VAL A 86 0.82 7.67 -8.42
N ALA A 87 1.80 7.45 -9.29
CA ALA A 87 3.04 8.22 -9.31
C ALA A 87 2.80 9.71 -9.58
N VAL A 88 1.95 10.05 -10.55
CA VAL A 88 1.55 11.44 -10.81
C VAL A 88 0.86 12.05 -9.59
N LEU A 89 -0.05 11.32 -8.95
CA LEU A 89 -0.74 11.80 -7.75
C LEU A 89 0.21 11.97 -6.56
N ALA A 90 1.18 11.08 -6.38
CA ALA A 90 2.22 11.20 -5.35
C ALA A 90 3.10 12.44 -5.59
N ILE A 91 3.46 12.72 -6.85
CA ILE A 91 4.19 13.95 -7.22
C ILE A 91 3.34 15.19 -6.92
N ILE A 92 2.04 15.18 -7.28
CA ILE A 92 1.12 16.27 -6.96
C ILE A 92 1.04 16.50 -5.46
N GLN A 93 0.96 15.42 -4.67
CA GLN A 93 0.92 15.48 -3.21
C GLN A 93 2.24 16.00 -2.61
N LEU A 94 3.40 15.59 -3.14
CA LEU A 94 4.70 16.14 -2.77
C LEU A 94 4.75 17.65 -3.05
N VAL A 95 4.36 18.09 -4.26
CA VAL A 95 4.29 19.52 -4.62
C VAL A 95 3.34 20.25 -3.68
N ALA A 96 2.19 19.67 -3.38
CA ALA A 96 1.21 20.24 -2.46
C ALA A 96 1.80 20.45 -1.05
N ALA A 97 2.71 19.60 -0.58
CA ALA A 97 3.38 19.75 0.72
C ALA A 97 4.23 21.02 0.83
N PHE A 98 4.63 21.63 -0.29
CA PHE A 98 5.32 22.93 -0.32
C PHE A 98 4.37 24.13 -0.44
N LEU A 99 3.11 23.90 -0.77
CA LEU A 99 2.13 24.96 -0.93
C LEU A 99 1.46 25.30 0.42
N PRO A 100 1.10 26.58 0.66
CA PRO A 100 0.37 26.98 1.86
C PRO A 100 -1.09 26.47 1.84
N SER A 101 -1.60 26.04 0.69
CA SER A 101 -2.98 25.57 0.51
C SER A 101 -3.21 24.20 1.15
N ARG A 102 -3.80 24.21 2.35
CA ARG A 102 -4.20 23.00 3.06
C ARG A 102 -5.26 22.18 2.33
N GLY A 103 -6.22 22.85 1.68
CA GLY A 103 -7.26 22.17 0.91
C GLY A 103 -6.67 21.33 -0.21
N PHE A 104 -5.65 21.84 -0.90
CA PHE A 104 -4.98 21.11 -1.98
C PHE A 104 -4.22 19.90 -1.45
N ARG A 105 -3.49 20.01 -0.33
CA ARG A 105 -2.81 18.87 0.32
C ARG A 105 -3.77 17.77 0.73
N ILE A 106 -4.90 18.15 1.32
CA ILE A 106 -5.93 17.20 1.75
C ILE A 106 -6.53 16.50 0.52
N ALA A 107 -6.90 17.26 -0.51
CA ALA A 107 -7.49 16.70 -1.73
C ALA A 107 -6.54 15.76 -2.45
N SER A 108 -5.27 16.16 -2.62
CA SER A 108 -4.25 15.31 -3.25
C SER A 108 -4.02 14.03 -2.46
N GLY A 109 -3.95 14.10 -1.12
CA GLY A 109 -3.75 12.91 -0.28
C GLY A 109 -4.93 11.94 -0.31
N VAL A 110 -6.17 12.43 -0.33
CA VAL A 110 -7.35 11.57 -0.53
C VAL A 110 -7.33 10.90 -1.90
N LEU A 111 -7.02 11.65 -2.96
CA LEU A 111 -6.96 11.11 -4.31
C LEU A 111 -5.85 10.06 -4.47
N ALA A 112 -4.63 10.37 -4.01
CA ALA A 112 -3.49 9.45 -4.06
C ALA A 112 -3.76 8.16 -3.28
N SER A 113 -4.27 8.26 -2.05
CA SER A 113 -4.60 7.09 -1.23
C SER A 113 -5.75 6.27 -1.83
N SER A 114 -6.77 6.90 -2.40
CA SER A 114 -7.93 6.21 -2.99
C SER A 114 -7.55 5.47 -4.28
N VAL A 115 -6.87 6.16 -5.21
CA VAL A 115 -6.42 5.54 -6.48
C VAL A 115 -5.37 4.47 -6.21
N GLY A 116 -4.50 4.69 -5.22
CA GLY A 116 -3.55 3.70 -4.72
C GLY A 116 -4.23 2.45 -4.18
N ALA A 117 -5.26 2.61 -3.35
CA ALA A 117 -6.04 1.48 -2.84
C ALA A 117 -6.75 0.71 -3.97
N ILE A 118 -7.21 1.40 -5.02
CA ILE A 118 -7.74 0.75 -6.23
C ILE A 118 -6.64 -0.05 -6.93
N ALA A 119 -5.43 0.49 -7.09
CA ALA A 119 -4.29 -0.23 -7.68
C ALA A 119 -4.00 -1.53 -6.92
N LEU A 120 -3.97 -1.46 -5.59
CA LEU A 120 -3.78 -2.60 -4.69
C LEU A 120 -4.94 -3.61 -4.82
N GLY A 121 -6.18 -3.15 -4.96
CA GLY A 121 -7.32 -4.02 -5.22
C GLY A 121 -7.24 -4.73 -6.57
N VAL A 122 -6.78 -4.04 -7.62
CA VAL A 122 -6.62 -4.59 -8.97
C VAL A 122 -5.54 -5.66 -9.00
N ILE A 123 -4.37 -5.42 -8.39
CA ILE A 123 -3.30 -6.43 -8.39
C ILE A 123 -3.67 -7.67 -7.56
N ALA A 124 -4.53 -7.55 -6.55
CA ALA A 124 -5.07 -8.70 -5.83
C ALA A 124 -5.86 -9.67 -6.74
N LEU A 125 -6.39 -9.18 -7.86
CA LEU A 125 -7.09 -10.00 -8.86
C LEU A 125 -6.14 -10.76 -9.80
N ALA A 126 -4.85 -10.41 -9.84
CA ALA A 126 -3.86 -11.11 -10.67
C ALA A 126 -3.46 -12.49 -10.14
N ARG A 127 -3.98 -12.89 -8.97
CA ARG A 127 -3.69 -14.17 -8.31
C ARG A 127 -4.18 -15.38 -9.12
N PRO A 128 -3.58 -16.57 -8.96
CA PRO A 128 -4.12 -17.81 -9.53
C PRO A 128 -5.54 -18.07 -9.02
N ILE A 129 -6.51 -18.09 -9.93
CA ILE A 129 -7.92 -18.29 -9.60
C ILE A 129 -8.20 -19.79 -9.50
N THR A 130 -8.37 -20.30 -8.28
CA THR A 130 -8.83 -21.68 -8.03
C THR A 130 -10.36 -21.80 -8.14
N ASN A 131 -11.11 -20.74 -7.81
CA ASN A 131 -12.56 -20.70 -7.98
C ASN A 131 -13.05 -19.27 -8.33
N PRO A 132 -13.39 -18.98 -9.60
CA PRO A 132 -13.80 -17.65 -10.05
C PRO A 132 -15.13 -17.18 -9.44
N SER A 133 -15.96 -18.10 -8.95
CA SER A 133 -17.30 -17.80 -8.42
C SER A 133 -17.29 -17.42 -6.93
N ASP A 134 -16.13 -17.51 -6.26
CA ASP A 134 -16.01 -17.20 -4.84
C ASP A 134 -15.87 -15.69 -4.60
N LEU A 135 -17.02 -15.02 -4.55
CA LEU A 135 -17.11 -13.58 -4.30
C LEU A 135 -16.54 -13.16 -2.94
N VAL A 136 -16.64 -14.03 -1.93
CA VAL A 136 -16.15 -13.74 -0.58
C VAL A 136 -14.62 -13.78 -0.56
N ALA A 137 -13.99 -14.85 -1.05
CA ALA A 137 -12.53 -14.91 -1.16
C ALA A 137 -11.95 -13.77 -2.00
N THR A 138 -12.68 -13.37 -3.04
CA THR A 138 -12.30 -12.26 -3.92
C THR A 138 -12.38 -10.93 -3.19
N GLY A 139 -13.48 -10.65 -2.49
CA GLY A 139 -13.62 -9.47 -1.66
C GLY A 139 -12.54 -9.37 -0.57
N LEU A 140 -12.26 -10.48 0.13
CA LEU A 140 -11.23 -10.50 1.19
C LEU A 140 -9.83 -10.18 0.65
N ALA A 141 -9.45 -10.69 -0.52
CA ALA A 141 -8.14 -10.39 -1.11
C ALA A 141 -8.03 -8.95 -1.62
N ILE A 142 -9.09 -8.41 -2.23
CA ILE A 142 -9.12 -7.00 -2.65
C ILE A 142 -8.90 -6.07 -1.44
N VAL A 143 -9.44 -6.42 -0.28
CA VAL A 143 -9.31 -5.62 0.94
C VAL A 143 -7.96 -5.83 1.65
N ALA A 144 -7.33 -6.98 1.48
CA ALA A 144 -6.08 -7.33 2.17
C ALA A 144 -4.94 -6.34 1.92
N LEU A 145 -4.69 -5.98 0.66
CA LEU A 145 -3.58 -5.11 0.28
C LEU A 145 -3.78 -3.64 0.71
N PRO A 146 -4.97 -3.02 0.56
CA PRO A 146 -5.25 -1.73 1.18
C PRO A 146 -5.07 -1.70 2.71
N LEU A 147 -5.41 -2.78 3.42
CA LEU A 147 -5.12 -2.89 4.86
C LEU A 147 -3.61 -2.98 5.13
N GLY A 148 -2.86 -3.66 4.25
CA GLY A 148 -1.39 -3.64 4.21
C GLY A 148 -0.82 -2.24 4.11
N ALA A 149 -1.35 -1.42 3.20
CA ALA A 149 -0.96 -0.02 3.07
C ALA A 149 -1.21 0.80 4.35
N ILE A 150 -2.37 0.62 5.01
CA ILE A 150 -2.66 1.30 6.29
C ILE A 150 -1.62 0.93 7.35
N ALA A 151 -1.27 -0.36 7.46
CA ALA A 151 -0.30 -0.83 8.44
C ALA A 151 1.12 -0.34 8.12
N LEU A 152 1.59 -0.54 6.89
CA LEU A 152 2.96 -0.23 6.47
C LEU A 152 3.23 1.28 6.42
N GLY A 153 2.37 2.05 5.75
CA GLY A 153 2.53 3.51 5.72
C GLY A 153 2.21 4.15 7.07
N GLY A 154 1.29 3.58 7.84
CA GLY A 154 1.07 3.94 9.24
C GLY A 154 2.35 3.83 10.07
N LEU A 155 3.04 2.69 9.95
CA LEU A 155 4.27 2.40 10.69
C LEU A 155 5.38 3.37 10.27
N ASP A 156 5.63 3.50 8.97
CA ASP A 156 6.63 4.43 8.43
C ASP A 156 6.33 5.87 8.87
N GLY A 157 5.11 6.34 8.67
CA GLY A 157 4.68 7.66 9.09
C GLY A 157 4.79 7.90 10.59
N ALA A 158 4.47 6.90 11.43
CA ALA A 158 4.63 7.00 12.88
C ALA A 158 6.11 7.03 13.30
N MET A 159 6.98 6.25 12.65
CA MET A 159 8.42 6.23 12.91
C MET A 159 9.08 7.55 12.49
N LEU A 160 8.78 8.02 11.28
CA LEU A 160 9.24 9.31 10.77
C LEU A 160 8.76 10.43 11.68
N LEU A 161 7.49 10.45 12.05
CA LEU A 161 6.97 11.47 12.96
C LEU A 161 7.60 11.36 14.35
N GLY A 162 7.86 10.15 14.86
CA GLY A 162 8.57 9.91 16.11
C GLY A 162 9.94 10.57 16.15
N HIS A 163 10.71 10.51 15.05
CA HIS A 163 11.99 11.22 14.92
C HIS A 163 11.83 12.74 15.14
N TRP A 164 10.77 13.36 14.59
CA TRP A 164 10.51 14.79 14.76
C TRP A 164 10.26 15.17 16.23
N TYR A 165 9.61 14.30 17.01
CA TYR A 165 9.40 14.54 18.45
C TYR A 165 10.68 14.43 19.27
N LEU A 166 11.68 13.68 18.79
CA LEU A 166 12.99 13.60 19.43
C LEU A 166 13.84 14.84 19.16
N VAL A 167 13.75 15.42 17.96
CA VAL A 167 14.61 16.54 17.54
C VAL A 167 13.96 17.91 17.67
N THR A 168 12.62 17.98 17.77
CA THR A 168 11.87 19.24 17.89
C THR A 168 11.15 19.32 19.24
N PRO A 169 11.64 20.14 20.19
CA PRO A 169 10.98 20.31 21.47
C PRO A 169 9.57 20.89 21.33
N LYS A 170 8.63 20.47 22.19
CA LYS A 170 7.28 21.06 22.35
C LYS A 170 6.31 20.84 21.18
N LEU A 171 6.46 19.78 20.39
CA LEU A 171 5.41 19.38 19.44
C LEU A 171 4.15 18.91 20.18
N SER A 172 2.98 19.32 19.68
CA SER A 172 1.70 18.85 20.23
C SER A 172 1.59 17.33 20.07
N PRO A 173 1.05 16.54 21.01
CA PRO A 173 1.00 15.07 20.90
C PRO A 173 -0.02 14.53 19.86
N GLY A 174 -0.86 15.40 19.30
CA GLY A 174 -1.97 15.01 18.42
C GLY A 174 -1.54 14.23 17.17
N PRO A 175 -0.63 14.77 16.33
CA PRO A 175 -0.13 14.10 15.13
C PRO A 175 0.39 12.68 15.39
N LEU A 176 1.26 12.51 16.40
CA LEU A 176 1.84 11.20 16.70
C LEU A 176 0.79 10.21 17.17
N ARG A 177 -0.15 10.65 18.02
CA ARG A 177 -1.28 9.81 18.44
C ARG A 177 -2.14 9.38 17.25
N GLN A 178 -2.38 10.26 16.28
CA GLN A 178 -3.16 9.94 15.10
C GLN A 178 -2.45 8.91 14.20
N ALA A 179 -1.14 9.08 13.95
CA ALA A 179 -0.37 8.10 13.21
C ALA A 179 -0.33 6.73 13.93
N ALA A 180 -0.11 6.72 15.25
CA ALA A 180 -0.13 5.49 16.04
C ALA A 180 -1.49 4.78 16.01
N LEU A 181 -2.60 5.54 16.04
CA LEU A 181 -3.94 4.96 15.93
C LEU A 181 -4.17 4.33 14.55
N LEU A 182 -3.64 4.91 13.47
CA LEU A 182 -3.68 4.27 12.14
C LEU A 182 -2.96 2.92 12.16
N VAL A 183 -1.74 2.85 12.73
CA VAL A 183 -0.99 1.59 12.87
C VAL A 183 -1.81 0.54 13.62
N VAL A 184 -2.29 0.89 14.82
CA VAL A 184 -3.06 -0.03 15.65
C VAL A 184 -4.31 -0.50 14.93
N SER A 185 -5.02 0.40 14.25
CA SER A 185 -6.22 0.05 13.48
C SER A 185 -5.91 -0.85 12.28
N GLY A 186 -4.84 -0.57 11.53
CA GLY A 186 -4.41 -1.38 10.39
C GLY A 186 -4.05 -2.80 10.82
N VAL A 187 -3.22 -2.93 11.85
CA VAL A 187 -2.83 -4.23 12.41
C VAL A 187 -4.05 -4.99 12.96
N ALA A 188 -4.94 -4.32 13.70
CA ALA A 188 -6.15 -4.96 14.22
C ALA A 188 -7.07 -5.48 13.09
N LEU A 189 -7.23 -4.69 12.01
CA LEU A 189 -8.01 -5.09 10.84
C LEU A 189 -7.35 -6.23 10.07
N GLN A 190 -6.02 -6.26 9.97
CA GLN A 190 -5.28 -7.38 9.37
C GLN A 190 -5.42 -8.67 10.20
N ILE A 191 -5.35 -8.58 11.53
CA ILE A 191 -5.58 -9.72 12.43
C ILE A 191 -7.02 -10.25 12.26
N LEU A 192 -8.00 -9.35 12.21
CA LEU A 192 -9.39 -9.73 11.96
C LEU A 192 -9.55 -10.43 10.61
N LEU A 193 -8.97 -9.85 9.55
CA LEU A 193 -9.01 -10.43 8.20
C LEU A 193 -8.39 -11.84 8.20
N LEU A 194 -7.20 -11.99 8.78
CA LEU A 194 -6.52 -13.28 8.91
C LEU A 194 -7.38 -14.30 9.68
N THR A 195 -8.06 -13.86 10.73
CA THR A 195 -8.96 -14.70 11.53
C THR A 195 -10.14 -15.18 10.69
N VAL A 196 -10.75 -14.30 9.88
CA VAL A 196 -11.84 -14.67 8.97
C VAL A 196 -11.37 -15.70 7.93
N ILE A 197 -10.21 -15.48 7.31
CA ILE A 197 -9.62 -16.40 6.32
C ILE A 197 -9.31 -17.76 6.98
N LEU A 198 -8.77 -17.75 8.20
CA LEU A 198 -8.48 -18.97 8.96
C LEU A 198 -9.75 -19.77 9.29
N VAL A 199 -10.79 -19.12 9.82
CA VAL A 199 -12.07 -19.75 10.17
C VAL A 199 -12.76 -20.33 8.95
N ARG A 200 -12.58 -19.69 7.78
CA ARG A 200 -13.11 -20.15 6.50
C ARG A 200 -12.41 -21.40 5.94
N GLY A 201 -11.23 -21.74 6.47
CA GLY A 201 -10.42 -22.85 5.98
C GLY A 201 -9.58 -22.52 4.74
N ASP A 202 -9.54 -21.27 4.30
CA ASP A 202 -8.81 -20.87 3.08
C ASP A 202 -7.28 -21.02 3.23
N LEU A 203 -6.78 -21.11 4.47
CA LEU A 203 -5.37 -21.35 4.76
C LEU A 203 -4.99 -22.83 4.69
N THR A 204 -5.92 -23.78 4.73
CA THR A 204 -5.55 -25.21 4.86
C THR A 204 -4.99 -25.82 3.58
N GLY A 205 -5.29 -25.25 2.40
CA GLY A 205 -4.76 -25.71 1.10
C GLY A 205 -3.49 -25.01 0.61
N THR A 206 -3.10 -23.87 1.21
CA THR A 206 -1.95 -23.05 0.77
C THR A 206 -0.61 -23.52 1.35
N TRP A 207 -0.63 -24.24 2.48
CA TRP A 207 0.58 -24.81 3.08
C TRP A 207 1.23 -25.91 2.22
N GLU A 208 0.42 -26.74 1.55
CA GLU A 208 0.92 -27.81 0.68
C GLU A 208 1.58 -27.26 -0.60
N THR A 209 1.05 -26.16 -1.14
CA THR A 209 1.59 -25.49 -2.33
C THR A 209 2.84 -24.65 -2.02
N ALA A 210 2.92 -24.01 -0.86
CA ALA A 210 4.10 -23.24 -0.45
C ALA A 210 5.33 -24.13 -0.19
N LEU A 211 5.14 -25.31 0.42
CA LEU A 211 6.21 -26.31 0.62
C LEU A 211 6.67 -26.93 -0.69
N ALA A 212 5.76 -27.18 -1.63
CA ALA A 212 6.08 -27.75 -2.95
C ALA A 212 6.80 -26.76 -3.89
N VAL A 213 6.72 -25.45 -3.66
CA VAL A 213 7.43 -24.42 -4.44
C VAL A 213 8.84 -24.14 -3.91
N ALA A 214 9.11 -24.53 -2.66
CA ALA A 214 10.41 -24.35 -1.98
C ALA A 214 11.35 -25.56 -2.10
N LEU A 215 10.85 -26.72 -2.57
CA LEU A 215 11.59 -27.95 -2.88
C LEU A 215 11.72 -28.15 -4.39
#